data_AF-A0A1W1ZAU2-F1
#
_entry.id   AF-A0A1W1ZAU2-F1
#
_cell.length_a   1.000
_cell.length_b   1.000
_cell.length_c   1.000
_cell.angle_alpha   90.00
_cell.angle_beta   90.00
_cell.angle_gamma   90.00
#
_symmetry.space_group_name_H-M   'P 1'
#
loop_
_entity.id
_entity.type
_entity.pdbx_description
1 polymer ?
#
loop_
_entity_poly.entity_id
_entity_poly.type
_entity_poly.pdbx_seq_one_letter_code
_entity_poly.pdbx_strand_id
1 'polypeptide(L)'
;MVKVYCYPKCSTCRKAIKYLNEQMVEYDLTDIKEDNPDKKTLKEAIDISGLPIKKLFNTSGNLYKEMKISSKLPSMSEDEMLELLSSDGMLVKRPLLISDNYALIGFKEDQWKEVLRLIRIEQMEERFDRGTDEDKIILSSYYETLWKDDFEADEKGLIPKDMKRGVLSEDGLYNLLQQ
;
A
#
# COMPACT_ATOMS: atom_id res chain seq x y z
N MET A 1 5.34 -5.36 4.48
CA MET A 1 6.03 -4.03 4.44
C MET A 1 6.00 -3.48 3.01
N VAL A 2 5.77 -2.19 2.79
CA VAL A 2 5.73 -1.62 1.42
C VAL A 2 7.16 -1.36 0.92
N LYS A 3 7.56 -2.02 -0.17
CA LYS A 3 8.83 -1.79 -0.86
C LYS A 3 8.60 -1.11 -2.20
N VAL A 4 9.40 -0.10 -2.52
CA VAL A 4 9.26 0.71 -3.71
C VAL A 4 10.58 0.77 -4.45
N TYR A 5 10.62 0.21 -5.65
CA TYR A 5 11.76 0.29 -6.54
C TYR A 5 11.62 1.51 -7.46
N CYS A 6 12.60 2.40 -7.38
CA CYS A 6 12.63 3.65 -8.12
C CYS A 6 14.00 3.90 -8.75
N TYR A 7 14.06 4.90 -9.62
CA TYR A 7 15.32 5.46 -10.10
C TYR A 7 15.30 6.97 -9.86
N PRO A 8 16.28 7.57 -9.16
CA PRO A 8 16.23 8.98 -8.76
C PRO A 8 15.99 9.98 -9.90
N LYS A 9 16.52 9.70 -11.10
CA LYS A 9 16.37 10.58 -12.25
C LYS A 9 15.03 10.42 -12.98
N CYS A 10 14.21 9.44 -12.61
CA CYS A 10 12.90 9.20 -13.22
C CYS A 10 11.86 10.21 -12.68
N SER A 11 11.25 11.00 -13.57
CA SER A 11 10.19 11.96 -13.21
C SER A 11 8.95 11.28 -12.64
N THR A 12 8.56 10.11 -13.17
CA THR A 12 7.44 9.32 -12.67
C THR A 12 7.69 8.77 -11.26
N CYS A 13 8.93 8.34 -10.97
CA CYS A 13 9.32 7.96 -9.62
C CYS A 13 9.19 9.13 -8.65
N ARG A 14 9.71 10.31 -9.00
CA ARG A 14 9.59 11.51 -8.16
C ARG A 14 8.13 11.87 -7.82
N LYS A 15 7.23 11.73 -8.79
CA LYS A 15 5.78 11.92 -8.56
C LYS A 15 5.22 10.89 -7.58
N ALA A 16 5.56 9.62 -7.77
CA ALA A 16 5.09 8.53 -6.92
C ALA A 16 5.58 8.65 -5.47
N ILE A 17 6.86 9.00 -5.27
CA ILE A 17 7.44 9.25 -3.95
C ILE A 17 6.77 10.45 -3.26
N LYS A 18 6.57 11.56 -4.00
CA LYS A 18 5.82 12.71 -3.47
C LYS A 18 4.42 12.31 -3.02
N TYR A 19 3.72 11.49 -3.81
CA TYR A 19 2.40 11.00 -3.48
C TYR A 19 2.39 10.10 -2.22
N LEU A 20 3.35 9.18 -2.08
CA LEU A 20 3.47 8.35 -0.87
C LEU A 20 3.67 9.20 0.39
N ASN A 21 4.52 10.22 0.31
CA ASN A 21 4.78 11.14 1.41
C ASN A 21 3.51 11.92 1.79
N GLU A 22 2.74 12.40 0.81
CA GLU A 22 1.46 13.08 1.03
C GLU A 22 0.41 12.16 1.68
N GLN A 23 0.45 10.86 1.35
CA GLN A 23 -0.41 9.86 1.97
C GLN A 23 0.13 9.34 3.31
N MET A 24 1.27 9.83 3.80
CA MET A 24 1.88 9.39 5.07
C MET A 24 2.01 7.86 5.19
N VAL A 25 2.31 7.19 4.08
CA VAL A 25 2.55 5.75 4.07
C VAL A 25 4.04 5.50 4.28
N GLU A 26 4.39 4.58 5.18
CA GLU A 26 5.76 4.13 5.35
C GLU A 26 6.15 3.17 4.22
N TYR A 27 7.33 3.37 3.64
CA TYR A 27 7.86 2.54 2.57
C TYR A 27 9.37 2.43 2.64
N ASP A 28 9.90 1.31 2.17
CA ASP A 28 11.32 1.10 1.90
C ASP A 28 11.61 1.47 0.44
N LEU A 29 12.52 2.41 0.22
CA LEU A 29 12.88 2.93 -1.10
C LEU A 29 14.19 2.32 -1.58
N THR A 30 14.13 1.59 -2.69
CA THR A 30 15.29 0.95 -3.31
C THR A 30 15.62 1.59 -4.65
N ASP A 31 16.90 1.95 -4.88
CA ASP A 31 17.36 2.33 -6.21
C ASP A 31 17.49 1.07 -7.07
N ILE A 32 16.56 0.92 -8.01
CA ILE A 32 16.49 -0.25 -8.88
C ILE A 32 17.72 -0.43 -9.77
N LYS A 33 18.56 0.61 -9.92
CA LYS A 33 19.81 0.51 -10.68
C LYS A 33 20.89 -0.21 -9.91
N GLU A 34 20.95 0.01 -8.61
CA GLU A 34 22.02 -0.49 -7.74
C GLU A 34 21.59 -1.77 -7.03
N ASP A 35 20.31 -1.88 -6.68
CA ASP A 35 19.69 -3.06 -6.06
C ASP A 35 18.39 -3.41 -6.80
N ASN A 36 18.52 -4.12 -7.92
CA ASN A 36 17.38 -4.53 -8.72
C ASN A 36 16.63 -5.73 -8.10
N PRO A 37 15.31 -5.85 -8.31
CA PRO A 37 14.57 -7.00 -7.82
C PRO A 37 15.07 -8.29 -8.49
N ASP A 38 15.17 -9.35 -7.70
CA ASP A 38 15.51 -10.68 -8.20
C ASP A 38 14.32 -11.33 -8.95
N LYS A 39 14.60 -12.44 -9.61
CA LYS A 39 13.60 -13.20 -10.37
C LYS A 39 12.41 -13.63 -9.52
N LYS A 40 12.63 -14.00 -8.26
CA LYS A 40 11.58 -14.41 -7.33
C LYS A 40 10.64 -13.23 -7.01
N THR A 41 11.21 -12.09 -6.63
CA THR A 41 10.49 -10.85 -6.32
C THR A 41 9.67 -10.37 -7.51
N LEU A 42 10.25 -10.42 -8.73
CA LEU A 42 9.54 -10.04 -9.95
C LEU A 42 8.37 -10.97 -10.28
N LYS A 43 8.54 -12.28 -10.03
CA LYS A 43 7.48 -13.26 -10.19
C LYS A 43 6.35 -13.00 -9.21
N GLU A 44 6.66 -12.81 -7.92
CA GLU A 44 5.68 -12.48 -6.89
C GLU A 44 4.92 -11.20 -7.24
N ALA A 45 5.61 -10.15 -7.70
CA ALA A 45 4.96 -8.92 -8.14
C ALA A 45 3.94 -9.14 -9.27
N ILE A 46 4.24 -10.04 -10.20
CA ILE A 46 3.33 -10.38 -11.30
C ILE A 46 2.14 -11.18 -10.80
N ASP A 47 2.39 -12.21 -10.01
CA ASP A 47 1.36 -13.08 -9.44
C ASP A 47 0.36 -12.26 -8.62
N ILE A 48 0.85 -11.33 -7.79
CA ILE A 48 0.03 -10.41 -6.99
C ILE A 48 -0.73 -9.41 -7.88
N SER A 49 -0.06 -8.81 -8.88
CA SER A 49 -0.68 -7.79 -9.72
C SER A 49 -1.74 -8.34 -10.68
N GLY A 50 -1.70 -9.64 -10.99
CA GLY A 50 -2.53 -10.27 -12.03
C GLY A 50 -2.24 -9.76 -13.46
N LEU A 51 -1.12 -9.05 -13.66
CA LEU A 51 -0.75 -8.48 -14.95
C LEU A 51 0.17 -9.45 -15.71
N PRO A 52 0.19 -9.41 -17.06
CA PRO A 52 1.15 -10.20 -17.82
C PRO A 52 2.58 -9.68 -17.61
N ILE A 53 3.57 -10.58 -17.52
CA ILE A 53 5.00 -10.28 -17.29
C ILE A 53 5.53 -9.16 -18.20
N LYS A 54 5.04 -9.08 -19.44
CA LYS A 54 5.38 -8.02 -20.41
C LYS A 54 5.19 -6.60 -19.86
N LYS A 55 4.32 -6.39 -18.86
CA LYS A 55 4.09 -5.10 -18.21
C LYS A 55 5.24 -4.66 -17.31
N LEU A 56 6.06 -5.58 -16.81
CA LEU A 56 7.27 -5.26 -16.05
C LEU A 56 8.36 -4.64 -16.93
N PHE A 57 8.30 -4.71 -18.26
CA PHE A 57 9.33 -4.10 -19.08
C PHE A 57 9.18 -2.58 -19.16
N ASN A 58 10.31 -1.89 -18.99
CA ASN A 58 10.44 -0.47 -19.21
C ASN A 58 10.51 -0.13 -20.70
N THR A 59 9.37 -0.23 -21.38
CA THR A 59 9.23 0.03 -22.82
C THR A 59 9.69 1.42 -23.27
N SER A 60 9.70 2.40 -22.37
CA SER A 60 10.15 3.77 -22.64
C SER A 60 11.67 3.95 -22.47
N GLY A 61 12.36 3.02 -21.82
CA GLY A 61 13.79 3.11 -21.52
C GLY A 61 14.68 2.90 -22.74
N ASN A 62 15.86 3.52 -22.74
CA ASN A 62 16.84 3.38 -23.82
C ASN A 62 17.32 1.95 -23.96
N LEU A 63 17.65 1.29 -22.84
CA LEU A 63 18.14 -0.09 -22.84
C LEU A 63 17.15 -1.07 -23.51
N TYR A 64 15.85 -0.89 -23.29
CA TYR A 64 14.80 -1.69 -23.95
C TYR A 64 14.84 -1.55 -25.48
N LYS A 65 15.07 -0.32 -25.98
CA LYS A 65 15.16 -0.01 -27.41
C LYS A 65 16.46 -0.49 -28.01
N GLU A 66 17.59 -0.25 -27.34
CA GLU A 66 18.93 -0.65 -27.76
C GLU A 66 19.04 -2.18 -27.90
N MET A 67 18.49 -2.92 -26.94
CA MET A 67 18.48 -4.39 -26.95
C MET A 67 17.42 -5.00 -27.89
N LYS A 68 16.59 -4.17 -28.53
CA LYS A 68 15.46 -4.55 -29.42
C LYS A 68 14.52 -5.57 -28.77
N ILE A 69 14.21 -5.38 -27.48
CA ILE A 69 13.47 -6.36 -26.67
C ILE A 69 12.08 -6.62 -27.25
N SER A 70 11.41 -5.62 -27.82
CA SER A 70 10.09 -5.78 -28.45
C SER A 70 10.03 -6.89 -29.49
N SER A 71 11.11 -7.09 -30.26
CA SER A 71 11.19 -8.18 -31.26
C SER A 71 11.47 -9.56 -30.66
N LYS A 72 12.03 -9.62 -29.45
CA LYS A 72 12.42 -10.86 -28.77
C LYS A 72 11.30 -11.40 -27.86
N LEU A 73 10.46 -10.52 -27.31
CA LEU A 73 9.37 -10.90 -26.41
C LEU A 73 8.38 -11.96 -26.96
N PRO A 74 8.04 -12.00 -28.26
CA PRO A 74 7.12 -13.03 -28.77
C PRO A 74 7.69 -14.45 -28.72
N SER A 75 9.01 -14.60 -28.73
CA SER A 75 9.69 -15.91 -28.72
C SER A 75 10.21 -16.31 -27.33
N MET A 76 10.14 -15.42 -26.34
CA MET A 76 10.59 -15.69 -24.98
C MET A 76 9.48 -16.36 -24.15
N SER A 77 9.88 -17.33 -23.36
CA SER A 77 9.09 -17.86 -22.25
C SER A 77 9.03 -16.87 -21.08
N GLU A 78 8.10 -17.10 -20.17
CA GLU A 78 7.98 -16.31 -18.94
C GLU A 78 9.25 -16.35 -18.09
N ASP A 79 9.87 -17.53 -18.00
CA ASP A 79 11.09 -17.75 -17.24
C ASP A 79 12.27 -16.94 -17.81
N GLU A 80 12.43 -16.92 -19.15
CA GLU A 80 13.44 -16.11 -19.84
C GLU A 80 13.19 -14.61 -19.70
N MET A 81 11.92 -14.18 -19.68
CA MET A 81 11.58 -12.78 -19.42
C MET A 81 11.98 -12.36 -18.00
N LEU A 82 11.74 -13.21 -17.01
CA LEU A 82 12.10 -12.95 -15.63
C LEU A 82 13.62 -12.92 -15.43
N GLU A 83 14.36 -13.85 -16.03
CA GLU A 83 15.83 -13.83 -16.05
C GLU A 83 16.34 -12.50 -16.60
N LEU A 84 15.83 -12.10 -17.77
CA LEU A 84 16.23 -10.85 -18.42
C LEU A 84 15.92 -9.64 -17.54
N LEU A 85 14.72 -9.55 -16.95
CA LEU A 85 14.35 -8.44 -16.07
C LEU A 85 15.21 -8.38 -14.80
N SER A 86 15.58 -9.54 -14.25
CA SER A 86 16.43 -9.64 -13.07
C SER A 86 17.91 -9.37 -13.34
N SER A 87 18.32 -9.36 -14.61
CA SER A 87 19.72 -9.10 -14.98
C SER A 87 20.10 -7.62 -14.94
N ASP A 88 19.12 -6.72 -15.15
CA ASP A 88 19.33 -5.28 -15.12
C ASP A 88 18.03 -4.55 -14.76
N GLY A 89 18.00 -3.90 -13.60
CA GLY A 89 16.84 -3.14 -13.13
C GLY A 89 16.44 -1.96 -14.02
N MET A 90 17.29 -1.50 -14.95
CA MET A 90 16.91 -0.51 -15.96
C MET A 90 15.89 -1.04 -16.97
N LEU A 91 15.81 -2.37 -17.13
CA LEU A 91 14.79 -3.06 -17.92
C LEU A 91 13.44 -3.12 -17.21
N VAL A 92 13.40 -2.93 -15.89
CA VAL A 92 12.17 -3.01 -15.09
C VAL A 92 11.42 -1.67 -15.11
N LYS A 93 10.11 -1.75 -15.27
CA LYS A 93 9.17 -0.64 -15.31
C LYS A 93 9.12 0.01 -13.94
N ARG A 94 9.18 1.34 -13.94
CA ARG A 94 9.30 2.15 -12.74
C ARG A 94 8.19 3.19 -12.66
N PRO A 95 7.77 3.58 -11.44
CA PRO A 95 8.07 2.91 -10.15
C PRO A 95 7.46 1.51 -10.10
N LEU A 96 8.01 0.63 -9.26
CA LEU A 96 7.43 -0.67 -8.92
C LEU A 96 7.21 -0.71 -7.41
N LEU A 97 5.95 -0.80 -6.99
CA LEU A 97 5.57 -0.93 -5.58
C LEU A 97 5.15 -2.37 -5.33
N ILE A 98 5.65 -2.97 -4.25
CA ILE A 98 5.31 -4.32 -3.80
C ILE A 98 5.02 -4.24 -2.29
N SER A 99 3.91 -4.82 -1.88
CA SER A 99 3.58 -5.15 -0.49
C SER A 99 3.17 -6.62 -0.42
N ASP A 100 2.76 -7.06 0.77
CA ASP A 100 2.40 -8.46 1.01
C ASP A 100 1.22 -8.92 0.13
N ASN A 101 0.24 -8.02 -0.10
CA ASN A 101 -0.98 -8.30 -0.86
C ASN A 101 -1.12 -7.51 -2.16
N TYR A 102 -0.26 -6.53 -2.44
CA TYR A 102 -0.43 -5.62 -3.58
C TYR A 102 0.87 -5.41 -4.36
N ALA A 103 0.74 -5.30 -5.67
CA ALA A 103 1.83 -4.94 -6.56
C ALA A 103 1.36 -3.96 -7.63
N LEU A 104 2.04 -2.81 -7.75
CA LEU A 104 1.73 -1.76 -8.71
C LEU A 104 2.90 -1.50 -9.64
N ILE A 105 2.63 -1.59 -10.94
CA ILE A 105 3.62 -1.43 -12.00
C ILE A 105 3.40 -0.08 -12.70
N GLY A 106 4.33 0.86 -12.46
CA GLY A 106 4.20 2.25 -12.88
C GLY A 106 3.37 3.09 -11.91
N PHE A 107 3.18 4.36 -12.27
CA PHE A 107 2.41 5.30 -11.45
C PHE A 107 1.13 5.71 -12.18
N LYS A 108 0.00 5.37 -11.56
CA LYS A 108 -1.32 5.91 -11.88
C LYS A 108 -1.98 6.26 -10.55
N GLU A 109 -2.24 7.55 -10.36
CA GLU A 109 -2.69 8.08 -9.07
C GLU A 109 -3.94 7.38 -8.54
N ASP A 110 -4.95 7.16 -9.39
CA ASP A 110 -6.19 6.47 -8.99
C ASP A 110 -5.93 5.04 -8.47
N GLN A 111 -5.03 4.29 -9.11
CA GLN A 111 -4.68 2.92 -8.69
C GLN A 111 -3.88 2.94 -7.38
N TRP A 112 -2.95 3.87 -7.26
CA TRP A 112 -2.16 4.06 -6.04
C TRP A 112 -3.05 4.48 -4.88
N LYS A 113 -4.01 5.39 -5.11
CA LYS A 113 -4.97 5.84 -4.09
C LYS A 113 -5.73 4.66 -3.47
N GLU A 114 -6.26 3.79 -4.30
CA GLU A 114 -7.05 2.65 -3.82
C GLU A 114 -6.17 1.66 -3.05
N VAL A 115 -5.04 1.26 -3.61
CA VAL A 115 -4.14 0.30 -2.94
C VAL A 115 -3.56 0.86 -1.64
N LEU A 116 -3.16 2.13 -1.59
CA LEU A 116 -2.66 2.73 -0.35
C LEU A 116 -3.75 2.86 0.71
N ARG A 117 -5.00 3.06 0.32
CA ARG A 117 -6.14 3.00 1.24
C ARG A 117 -6.29 1.59 1.82
N LEU A 118 -6.23 0.55 0.99
CA LEU A 118 -6.34 -0.84 1.45
C LEU A 118 -5.18 -1.24 2.36
N ILE A 119 -3.94 -0.91 2.01
CA ILE A 119 -2.75 -1.13 2.85
C ILE A 119 -2.93 -0.47 4.21
N ARG A 120 -3.49 0.75 4.26
CA ARG A 120 -3.74 1.44 5.53
C ARG A 120 -4.79 0.71 6.39
N ILE A 121 -5.84 0.17 5.77
CA ILE A 121 -6.86 -0.62 6.46
C ILE A 121 -6.23 -1.88 7.05
N GLU A 122 -5.45 -2.63 6.27
CA GLU A 122 -4.75 -3.83 6.72
C GLU A 122 -3.80 -3.52 7.89
N GLN A 123 -3.03 -2.44 7.79
CA GLN A 123 -2.17 -1.99 8.88
C GLN A 123 -2.96 -1.57 10.14
N MET A 124 -4.16 -1.01 9.98
CA MET A 124 -5.03 -0.68 11.11
C MET A 124 -5.58 -1.94 11.77
N GLU A 125 -6.03 -2.92 10.99
CA GLU A 125 -6.51 -4.22 11.48
C GLU A 125 -5.41 -4.94 12.25
N GLU A 126 -4.18 -5.03 11.70
CA GLU A 126 -3.04 -5.61 12.41
C GLU A 126 -2.70 -4.87 13.71
N ARG A 127 -2.91 -3.56 13.78
CA ARG A 127 -2.69 -2.78 15.02
C ARG A 127 -3.79 -3.03 16.04
N PHE A 128 -5.03 -3.16 15.59
CA PHE A 128 -6.17 -3.47 16.45
C PHE A 128 -6.06 -4.90 17.02
N ASP A 129 -5.66 -5.86 16.20
CA ASP A 129 -5.44 -7.24 16.64
C ASP A 129 -4.30 -7.35 17.65
N ARG A 130 -3.27 -6.49 17.51
CA ARG A 130 -2.17 -6.31 18.47
C ARG A 130 -2.56 -5.58 19.76
N GLY A 131 -3.78 -5.05 19.86
CA GLY A 131 -4.33 -4.61 21.14
C GLY A 131 -4.30 -5.77 22.13
N THR A 132 -3.85 -5.51 23.36
CA THR A 132 -3.76 -6.57 24.36
C THR A 132 -5.15 -7.12 24.66
N ASP A 133 -5.25 -8.37 25.11
CA ASP A 133 -6.52 -8.90 25.59
C ASP A 133 -7.08 -8.00 26.72
N GLU A 134 -6.21 -7.36 27.51
CA GLU A 134 -6.58 -6.34 28.50
C GLU A 134 -7.22 -5.11 27.86
N ASP A 135 -6.66 -4.55 26.78
CA ASP A 135 -7.26 -3.40 26.06
C ASP A 135 -8.65 -3.76 25.53
N LYS A 136 -8.82 -4.96 24.99
CA LYS A 136 -10.10 -5.47 24.47
C LYS A 136 -11.11 -5.66 25.60
N ILE A 137 -10.68 -6.19 26.75
CA ILE A 137 -11.51 -6.36 27.97
C ILE A 137 -11.88 -5.00 28.57
N ILE A 138 -10.94 -4.07 28.70
CA ILE A 138 -11.19 -2.72 29.18
C ILE A 138 -12.22 -2.03 28.28
N LEU A 139 -12.05 -2.12 26.96
CA LEU A 139 -13.00 -1.54 26.01
C LEU A 139 -14.38 -2.21 26.08
N SER A 140 -14.44 -3.55 26.16
CA SER A 140 -15.70 -4.30 26.31
C SER A 140 -16.42 -3.91 27.60
N SER A 141 -15.73 -3.94 28.74
CA SER A 141 -16.30 -3.57 30.03
C SER A 141 -16.78 -2.11 30.08
N TYR A 142 -16.06 -1.20 29.41
CA TYR A 142 -16.46 0.20 29.29
C TYR A 142 -17.78 0.36 28.52
N TYR A 143 -17.90 -0.26 27.34
CA TYR A 143 -19.10 -0.18 26.50
C TYR A 143 -20.28 -1.06 26.99
N GLU A 144 -20.08 -1.90 28.00
CA GLU A 144 -21.18 -2.62 28.64
C GLU A 144 -21.93 -1.77 29.68
N THR A 145 -21.21 -0.95 30.46
CA THR A 145 -21.81 -0.28 31.63
C THR A 145 -21.34 1.16 31.84
N LEU A 146 -20.03 1.40 31.82
CA LEU A 146 -19.43 2.69 32.22
C LEU A 146 -19.73 3.84 31.26
N TRP A 147 -19.92 3.56 29.97
CA TRP A 147 -20.21 4.60 28.98
C TRP A 147 -21.51 5.37 29.25
N LYS A 148 -22.49 4.73 29.91
CA LYS A 148 -23.77 5.37 30.27
C LYS A 148 -23.57 6.43 31.35
N ASP A 149 -22.75 6.12 32.35
CA ASP A 149 -22.42 7.04 33.43
C ASP A 149 -21.62 8.24 32.90
N ASP A 150 -20.69 7.99 31.98
CA ASP A 150 -19.92 9.05 31.32
C ASP A 150 -20.80 9.92 30.40
N PHE A 151 -21.76 9.32 29.69
CA PHE A 151 -22.74 10.05 28.90
C PHE A 151 -23.59 10.99 29.76
N GLU A 152 -24.12 10.48 30.88
CA GLU A 152 -24.86 11.30 31.84
C GLU A 152 -24.00 12.41 32.46
N ALA A 153 -22.72 12.13 32.74
CA ALA A 153 -21.79 13.12 33.26
C ALA A 153 -21.52 14.23 32.23
N ASP A 154 -21.45 13.91 30.94
CA ASP A 154 -21.31 14.90 29.87
C ASP A 154 -22.56 15.79 29.75
N GLU A 155 -23.76 15.21 29.80
CA GLU A 155 -25.02 15.98 29.79
C GLU A 155 -25.13 16.92 31.00
N LYS A 156 -24.63 16.48 32.17
CA LYS A 156 -24.55 17.28 33.40
C LYS A 156 -23.42 18.32 33.35
N GLY A 157 -22.62 18.36 32.28
CA GLY A 157 -21.50 19.29 32.11
C GLY A 157 -20.34 19.05 33.07
N LEU A 158 -20.22 17.83 33.60
CA LEU A 158 -19.18 17.43 34.54
C LEU A 158 -17.87 17.06 33.83
N ILE A 159 -17.92 16.84 32.51
CA ILE A 159 -16.76 16.57 31.67
C ILE A 159 -16.17 17.88 31.13
N PRO A 160 -14.83 18.06 31.16
CA PRO A 160 -14.16 19.22 30.59
C PRO A 160 -14.54 19.46 29.11
N LYS A 161 -14.89 20.71 28.78
CA LYS A 161 -15.37 21.09 27.43
C LYS A 161 -14.30 21.03 26.34
N ASP A 162 -13.03 21.03 26.72
CA ASP A 162 -11.86 20.95 25.85
C ASP A 162 -11.41 19.51 25.58
N MET A 163 -12.05 18.52 26.21
CA MET A 163 -11.78 17.12 25.96
C MET A 163 -12.27 16.74 24.55
N LYS A 164 -11.41 16.09 23.76
CA LYS A 164 -11.78 15.56 22.44
C LYS A 164 -12.75 14.40 22.61
N ARG A 165 -14.01 14.60 22.25
CA ARG A 165 -15.04 13.56 22.21
C ARG A 165 -14.89 12.74 20.92
N GLY A 166 -14.87 11.42 21.01
CA GLY A 166 -14.95 10.55 19.83
C GLY A 166 -16.30 10.76 19.14
N VAL A 167 -16.31 10.95 17.82
CA VAL A 167 -17.55 11.05 17.04
C VAL A 167 -18.11 9.65 16.86
N LEU A 168 -18.86 9.16 17.83
CA LEU A 168 -19.85 8.12 17.63
C LEU A 168 -21.12 8.59 18.35
N SER A 169 -21.85 9.52 17.73
CA SER A 169 -23.25 9.67 18.09
C SER A 169 -23.92 8.32 17.86
N GLU A 170 -24.58 7.77 18.87
CA GLU A 170 -25.39 6.55 18.75
C GLU A 170 -26.35 6.63 17.54
N ASP A 171 -26.83 7.84 17.22
CA ASP A 171 -27.64 8.15 16.03
C ASP A 171 -27.00 7.71 14.70
N GLY A 172 -25.67 7.69 14.60
CA GLY A 172 -24.95 7.29 13.41
C GLY A 172 -24.88 5.77 13.23
N LEU A 173 -24.74 5.03 14.33
CA LEU A 173 -24.71 3.56 14.35
C LEU A 173 -26.12 2.97 14.26
N TYR A 174 -27.10 3.58 14.92
CA TYR A 174 -28.49 3.13 14.90
C TYR A 174 -29.09 3.26 13.48
N ASN A 175 -28.78 4.33 12.76
CA ASN A 175 -29.23 4.52 11.37
C ASN A 175 -28.51 3.61 10.36
N LEU A 176 -27.32 3.09 10.68
CA LEU A 176 -26.54 2.18 9.83
C LEU A 176 -26.95 0.71 9.99
N LEU A 177 -27.43 0.33 11.18
CA LEU A 177 -27.89 -1.02 11.48
C LEU A 177 -29.37 -1.26 11.09
N GLN A 178 -30.10 -0.22 10.68
CA GLN A 178 -31.49 -0.30 10.21
C GLN A 178 -31.66 -0.05 8.70
N GLN A 179 -30.60 -0.20 7.89
CA GLN A 179 -30.70 -0.26 6.42
C GLN A 179 -30.29 -1.63 5.88
#